data_AF-E0SFG4-F1
#
_entry.id   AF-E0SFG4-F1
#
_cell.length_a   1.000
_cell.length_b   1.000
_cell.length_c   1.000
_cell.angle_alpha   90.00
_cell.angle_beta   90.00
_cell.angle_gamma   90.00
#
_symmetry.space_group_name_H-M   'P 1'
#
loop_
_entity.id
_entity.type
_entity.pdbx_description
1 polymer ?
#
loop_
_entity_poly.entity_id
_entity_poly.type
_entity_poly.pdbx_seq_one_letter_code
_entity_poly.pdbx_strand_id
1 'polypeptide(L)'
;MGDEPGRRNFANGTIARVTENPIVVEQVEKHDKTIALKGDLPQAVKQAVVQALLKEGDIARTLLKDPQVMASYVELIFDMMKQRSRATQ
;
A
#
# COMPACT_ATOMS: atom_id res chain seq x y z
N MET A 1 20.05 3.68 -6.34
CA MET A 1 19.04 2.65 -6.69
C MET A 1 18.68 1.95 -5.39
N GLY A 2 17.42 2.00 -4.96
CA GLY A 2 16.99 1.30 -3.75
C GLY A 2 17.12 -0.20 -3.95
N ASP A 3 17.84 -0.87 -3.07
CA ASP A 3 18.04 -2.32 -3.07
C ASP A 3 16.70 -3.05 -2.87
N GLU A 4 16.63 -4.30 -3.33
CA GLU A 4 15.43 -5.13 -3.26
C GLU A 4 14.90 -5.33 -1.82
N PRO A 5 15.76 -5.53 -0.79
CA PRO A 5 15.34 -5.54 0.61
C PRO A 5 14.67 -4.24 1.06
N GLY A 6 15.24 -3.07 0.72
CA GLY A 6 14.67 -1.77 1.08
C GLY A 6 13.27 -1.56 0.53
N ARG A 7 13.04 -1.92 -0.74
CA ARG A 7 11.70 -1.83 -1.38
C ARG A 7 10.67 -2.74 -0.72
N ARG A 8 11.06 -3.97 -0.36
CA ARG A 8 10.18 -4.92 0.35
C ARG A 8 9.83 -4.42 1.75
N ASN A 9 10.79 -3.87 2.48
CA ASN A 9 10.57 -3.30 3.81
C ASN A 9 9.59 -2.12 3.76
N PHE A 10 9.73 -1.24 2.76
CA PHE A 10 8.82 -0.13 2.54
C PHE A 10 7.36 -0.59 2.27
N ALA A 11 7.19 -1.60 1.40
CA ALA A 11 5.89 -2.20 1.13
C ALA A 11 5.28 -2.86 2.37
N ASN A 12 6.09 -3.61 3.14
CA ASN A 12 5.65 -4.21 4.39
C ASN A 12 5.22 -3.18 5.43
N GLY A 13 5.99 -2.10 5.59
CA GLY A 13 5.64 -0.99 6.48
C GLY A 13 4.38 -0.25 6.01
N THR A 14 4.16 -0.16 4.71
CA THR A 14 2.91 0.40 4.15
C THR A 14 1.72 -0.49 4.49
N ILE A 15 1.82 -1.80 4.25
CA ILE A 15 0.74 -2.75 4.58
C ILE A 15 0.42 -2.68 6.07
N ALA A 16 1.42 -2.70 6.96
CA ALA A 16 1.21 -2.63 8.40
C ALA A 16 0.37 -1.42 8.82
N ARG A 17 0.67 -0.23 8.26
CA ARG A 17 -0.10 1.00 8.53
C ARG A 17 -1.50 0.96 7.94
N VAL A 18 -1.64 0.45 6.71
CA VAL A 18 -2.94 0.37 6.02
C VAL A 18 -3.88 -0.61 6.71
N THR A 19 -3.34 -1.71 7.27
CA THR A 19 -4.13 -2.71 8.01
C THR A 19 -4.65 -2.21 9.37
N GLU A 20 -4.18 -1.06 9.87
CA GLU A 20 -4.76 -0.41 11.05
C GLU A 20 -6.16 0.15 10.77
N ASN A 21 -6.52 0.35 9.49
CA ASN A 21 -7.84 0.80 9.10
C ASN A 21 -8.76 -0.41 8.79
N PRO A 22 -9.77 -0.71 9.64
CA PRO A 22 -10.64 -1.86 9.45
C PRO A 22 -11.49 -1.78 8.18
N ILE A 23 -11.84 -0.57 7.71
CA ILE A 23 -12.60 -0.37 6.47
C ILE A 23 -11.77 -0.86 5.28
N VAL A 24 -10.46 -0.54 5.27
CA VAL A 24 -9.56 -0.96 4.19
C VAL A 24 -9.31 -2.46 4.23
N VAL A 25 -9.15 -3.04 5.41
CA VAL A 25 -9.03 -4.50 5.57
C VAL A 25 -10.27 -5.19 5.00
N GLU A 26 -11.47 -4.77 5.42
CA GLU A 26 -12.73 -5.30 4.91
C GLU A 26 -12.84 -5.16 3.39
N GLN A 27 -12.49 -3.98 2.86
CA GLN A 27 -12.55 -3.70 1.43
C GLN A 27 -11.64 -4.63 0.62
N VAL A 28 -10.44 -4.92 1.12
CA VAL A 28 -9.51 -5.85 0.47
C VAL A 28 -9.98 -7.30 0.60
N GLU A 29 -10.53 -7.69 1.73
CA GLU A 29 -10.99 -9.06 1.96
C GLU A 29 -12.25 -9.39 1.14
N LYS A 30 -13.26 -8.52 1.20
CA LYS A 30 -14.61 -8.79 0.68
C LYS A 30 -14.83 -8.35 -0.76
N HIS A 31 -13.99 -7.49 -1.31
CA HIS A 31 -14.19 -6.95 -2.66
C HIS A 31 -13.06 -7.30 -3.63
N ASP A 32 -13.39 -7.13 -4.91
CA ASP A 32 -12.45 -7.24 -6.02
C ASP A 32 -11.59 -5.99 -6.16
N LYS A 33 -10.44 -6.15 -6.82
CA LYS A 33 -9.43 -5.09 -7.03
C LYS A 33 -10.05 -3.81 -7.58
N THR A 34 -10.94 -3.91 -8.57
CA THR A 34 -11.56 -2.74 -9.22
C THR A 34 -12.44 -1.90 -8.28
N ILE A 35 -13.04 -2.53 -7.27
CA ILE A 35 -13.83 -1.85 -6.23
C ILE A 35 -12.90 -1.31 -5.16
N ALA A 36 -11.90 -2.10 -4.76
CA ALA A 36 -10.90 -1.69 -3.77
C ALA A 36 -10.15 -0.40 -4.18
N LEU A 37 -9.75 -0.32 -5.45
CA LEU A 37 -9.03 0.83 -6.02
C LEU A 37 -9.91 2.08 -6.18
N LYS A 38 -11.23 1.99 -6.00
CA LYS A 38 -12.15 3.12 -6.08
C LYS A 38 -12.68 3.60 -4.72
N GLY A 39 -12.43 2.86 -3.64
CA GLY A 39 -12.83 3.27 -2.30
C GLY A 39 -11.66 3.83 -1.48
N ASP A 40 -11.50 3.39 -0.23
CA ASP A 40 -10.61 4.04 0.74
C ASP A 40 -9.15 3.59 0.67
N LEU A 41 -8.87 2.43 0.07
CA LEU A 41 -7.52 1.88 -0.06
C LEU A 41 -6.49 2.86 -0.68
N PRO A 42 -6.74 3.53 -1.83
CA PRO A 42 -5.79 4.47 -2.40
C PRO A 42 -5.42 5.61 -1.45
N GLN A 43 -6.40 6.14 -0.72
CA GLN A 43 -6.17 7.22 0.23
C GLN A 43 -5.36 6.73 1.44
N ALA A 44 -5.68 5.56 1.98
CA ALA A 44 -4.95 4.96 3.09
C ALA A 44 -3.48 4.67 2.72
N VAL A 45 -3.23 4.11 1.53
CA VAL A 45 -1.87 3.88 1.02
C VAL A 45 -1.11 5.19 0.89
N LYS A 46 -1.73 6.23 0.32
CA LYS A 46 -1.10 7.55 0.19
C LYS A 46 -0.75 8.14 1.57
N GLN A 47 -1.65 8.05 2.55
CA GLN A 47 -1.38 8.50 3.92
C GLN A 47 -0.23 7.73 4.56
N ALA A 48 -0.18 6.41 4.40
CA ALA A 48 0.93 5.58 4.88
C ALA A 48 2.27 5.98 4.23
N VAL A 49 2.28 6.30 2.93
CA VAL A 49 3.48 6.80 2.22
C VAL A 49 3.89 8.18 2.73
N VAL A 50 2.94 9.09 2.98
CA VAL A 50 3.22 10.40 3.58
C VAL A 50 3.82 10.27 4.97
N GLN A 51 3.30 9.36 5.81
CA GLN A 51 3.90 9.09 7.12
C GLN A 51 5.30 8.47 7.01
N ALA A 52 5.55 7.65 5.98
CA ALA A 52 6.85 7.07 5.71
C ALA A 52 7.89 8.10 5.24
N LEU A 53 7.49 9.29 4.74
CA LEU A 53 8.44 10.34 4.32
C LEU A 53 9.47 10.70 5.39
N LEU A 54 9.08 10.68 6.66
CA LEU A 54 9.94 11.07 7.77
C LEU A 54 11.07 10.05 8.04
N LYS A 55 10.90 8.80 7.61
CA LYS A 55 11.83 7.68 7.89
C LYS A 55 12.46 7.09 6.63
N GLU A 56 11.75 7.12 5.51
CA GLU A 56 12.04 6.40 4.26
C GLU A 56 11.90 7.39 3.07
N GLY A 57 12.49 8.57 3.25
CA GLY A 57 12.19 9.77 2.46
C GLY A 57 12.35 9.63 0.95
N ASP A 58 13.35 8.89 0.45
CA ASP A 58 13.62 8.82 -0.99
C ASP A 58 12.58 7.99 -1.76
N ILE A 59 12.15 6.86 -1.19
CA ILE A 59 11.11 6.02 -1.79
C ILE A 59 9.77 6.75 -1.74
N ALA A 60 9.41 7.29 -0.57
CA ALA A 60 8.16 8.02 -0.39
C ALA A 60 8.08 9.26 -1.29
N ARG A 61 9.17 10.03 -1.45
CA ARG A 61 9.24 11.17 -2.38
C ARG A 61 9.03 10.74 -3.83
N THR A 62 9.59 9.60 -4.23
CA THR A 62 9.42 9.09 -5.61
C THR A 62 7.95 8.76 -5.89
N LEU A 63 7.30 8.04 -4.97
CA LEU A 63 5.89 7.69 -5.08
C LEU A 63 4.98 8.93 -5.13
N LEU A 64 5.29 9.96 -4.34
CA LEU A 64 4.45 11.17 -4.26
C LEU A 64 4.63 12.13 -5.44
N LYS A 65 5.75 12.04 -6.17
CA LYS A 65 6.04 12.90 -7.33
C LYS A 65 5.26 12.49 -8.58
N ASP A 66 4.93 11.21 -8.71
CA ASP A 66 4.28 10.65 -9.89
C ASP A 66 2.97 9.92 -9.49
N PRO A 67 1.80 10.50 -9.81
CA PRO A 67 0.51 9.88 -9.53
C PRO A 67 0.32 8.51 -10.19
N GLN A 68 0.93 8.25 -11.34
CA GLN A 68 0.84 6.94 -12.00
C GLN A 68 1.66 5.90 -11.23
N VAL A 69 2.83 6.27 -10.74
CA VAL A 69 3.65 5.39 -9.89
C VAL A 69 2.94 5.12 -8.56
N MET A 70 2.30 6.13 -7.96
CA MET A 70 1.46 5.93 -6.78
C MET A 70 0.31 4.96 -7.07
N ALA A 71 -0.40 5.11 -8.19
CA ALA A 71 -1.49 4.21 -8.57
C ALA A 71 -1.02 2.75 -8.70
N SER A 72 0.08 2.51 -9.42
CA SER A 72 0.71 1.18 -9.53
C SER A 72 1.15 0.63 -8.16
N TYR A 73 1.57 1.51 -7.26
CA TYR A 73 1.94 1.12 -5.90
C TYR A 73 0.71 0.72 -5.06
N VAL A 74 -0.41 1.45 -5.16
CA VAL A 74 -1.68 1.07 -4.52
C VAL A 74 -2.12 -0.32 -5.00
N GLU A 75 -2.00 -0.59 -6.30
CA GLU A 75 -2.30 -1.90 -6.88
C GLU A 75 -1.44 -3.01 -6.31
N LEU A 76 -0.13 -2.79 -6.19
CA LEU A 76 0.80 -3.73 -5.58
C LEU A 76 0.42 -4.03 -4.13
N ILE A 77 0.07 -2.99 -3.36
CA ILE A 77 -0.33 -3.15 -1.95
C ILE A 77 -1.63 -3.96 -1.85
N PHE A 78 -2.61 -3.70 -2.72
CA PHE A 78 -3.82 -4.53 -2.80
C PHE A 78 -3.47 -6.01 -3.02
N ASP A 79 -2.65 -6.30 -4.03
CA ASP A 79 -2.32 -7.67 -4.41
C ASP A 79 -1.58 -8.39 -3.26
N MET A 80 -0.65 -7.71 -2.58
CA MET A 80 0.05 -8.26 -1.42
C MET A 80 -0.88 -8.51 -0.22
N MET A 81 -1.81 -7.58 0.07
CA MET A 81 -2.79 -7.76 1.13
C MET A 81 -3.75 -8.92 0.83
N LYS A 82 -4.23 -9.03 -0.42
CA LYS A 82 -5.10 -10.13 -0.85
C LYS A 82 -4.40 -11.49 -0.79
N GLN A 83 -3.11 -11.54 -1.11
CA GLN A 83 -2.31 -12.76 -0.95
C GLN A 83 -2.20 -13.19 0.52
N ARG A 84 -1.98 -12.24 1.44
CA ARG A 84 -1.92 -12.52 2.88
C ARG A 84 -3.26 -12.98 3.45
N SER A 85 -4.38 -12.35 3.04
CA SER A 85 -5.71 -12.75 3.51
C SER A 85 -6.09 -14.16 3.07
N ARG A 86 -5.57 -14.63 1.92
CA ARG A 86 -5.73 -16.00 1.43
C ARG A 86 -4.81 -17.00 2.14
N ALA A 87 -3.61 -16.59 2.53
CA ALA A 87 -2.66 -17.46 3.23
C ALA A 87 -3.02 -17.72 4.71
N THR A 88 -3.96 -16.96 5.26
CA THR A 88 -4.42 -17.08 6.66
C THR A 88 -5.76 -17.83 6.77
N GLN A 89 -6.29 -18.33 5.66
CA GLN A 89 -7.47 -19.21 5.57
C GLN A 89 -7.04 -20.66 5.36
#